data_AF-A0A7G8HCZ8-F1
#
_entry.id   AF-A0A7G8HCZ8-F1
#
_cell.length_a   1.000
_cell.length_b   1.000
_cell.length_c   1.000
_cell.angle_alpha   90.00
_cell.angle_beta   90.00
_cell.angle_gamma   90.00
#
_symmetry.space_group_name_H-M   'P 1'
#
loop_
_entity.id
_entity.type
_entity.pdbx_description
1 polymer ?
#
loop_
_entity_poly.entity_id
_entity_poly.type
_entity_poly.pdbx_seq_one_letter_code
_entity_poly.pdbx_strand_id
1 'polypeptide(L)'
;MSEQLQQAYNTLMAKAPGAAFQKARALYLNKYPLPQADSKGPLRLYVCDEQLQESVQPANDGHPNHRLAILQSRPGQLAVVHWQQPHPPETEQLRSYLQNTWDLNPDDLKITPLSAPWFRDGGHQSRFAAPVGLGWQQQTLLTLQEGKEK
;
A
#
# COMPACT_ATOMS: atom_id res chain seq x y z
N MET A 1 4.02 -14.92 -4.91
CA MET A 1 3.89 -13.52 -4.49
C MET A 1 5.00 -12.75 -5.17
N SER A 2 4.70 -11.65 -5.85
CA SER A 2 5.72 -10.84 -6.54
C SER A 2 6.64 -10.15 -5.53
N GLU A 3 7.93 -10.47 -5.57
CA GLU A 3 8.95 -9.86 -4.71
C GLU A 3 9.05 -8.35 -4.96
N GLN A 4 8.95 -7.93 -6.22
CA GLN A 4 9.00 -6.52 -6.61
C GLN A 4 7.81 -5.74 -6.04
N LEU A 5 6.60 -6.29 -6.11
CA LEU A 5 5.41 -5.67 -5.53
C LEU A 5 5.53 -5.53 -4.02
N GLN A 6 5.98 -6.59 -3.35
CA GLN A 6 6.21 -6.59 -1.91
C GLN A 6 7.26 -5.57 -1.48
N GLN A 7 8.37 -5.46 -2.24
CA GLN A 7 9.43 -4.49 -1.96
C GLN A 7 8.97 -3.04 -2.18
N ALA A 8 8.21 -2.78 -3.26
CA ALA A 8 7.62 -1.48 -3.53
C ALA A 8 6.64 -1.08 -2.41
N TYR A 9 5.80 -2.02 -1.97
CA TYR A 9 4.87 -1.79 -0.86
C TYR A 9 5.61 -1.48 0.44
N ASN A 10 6.62 -2.27 0.79
CA ASN A 10 7.46 -2.01 1.96
C ASN A 10 8.10 -0.62 1.94
N THR A 11 8.61 -0.20 0.77
CA THR A 11 9.24 1.11 0.58
C THR A 11 8.26 2.26 0.75
N LEU A 12 7.03 2.10 0.24
CA LEU A 12 5.94 3.06 0.41
C LEU A 12 5.54 3.15 1.89
N MET A 13 5.30 2.01 2.54
CA MET A 13 4.79 1.96 3.91
C MET A 13 5.79 2.44 4.95
N ALA A 14 7.10 2.26 4.72
CA ALA A 14 8.16 2.78 5.60
C ALA A 14 8.14 4.32 5.75
N LYS A 15 7.50 5.03 4.82
CA LYS A 15 7.38 6.50 4.81
C LYS A 15 5.95 6.98 5.05
N ALA A 16 5.00 6.07 5.25
CA ALA A 16 3.61 6.43 5.47
C ALA A 16 3.44 7.12 6.84
N PRO A 17 2.56 8.15 6.96
CA PRO A 17 2.27 8.80 8.25
C PRO A 17 1.81 7.79 9.30
N GLY A 18 2.02 8.00 10.61
CA GLY A 18 1.62 7.01 11.64
C GLY A 18 0.15 6.60 11.60
N ALA A 19 -0.16 5.39 12.10
CA ALA A 19 -1.51 4.78 12.06
C ALA A 19 -2.63 5.66 12.65
N ALA A 20 -2.30 6.46 13.68
CA ALA A 20 -3.22 7.43 14.27
C ALA A 20 -3.71 8.52 13.30
N PHE A 21 -2.97 8.79 12.22
CA PHE A 21 -3.29 9.86 11.25
C PHE A 21 -3.97 9.32 9.99
N GLN A 22 -5.13 8.66 10.16
CA GLN A 22 -5.86 7.97 9.08
C GLN A 22 -6.06 8.83 7.82
N LYS A 23 -6.48 10.09 7.97
CA LYS A 23 -6.68 11.00 6.82
C LYS A 23 -5.38 11.31 6.09
N ALA A 24 -4.30 11.55 6.82
CA ALA A 24 -2.99 11.83 6.21
C ALA A 24 -2.43 10.59 5.49
N ARG A 25 -2.64 9.39 6.05
CA ARG A 25 -2.28 8.11 5.40
C ARG A 25 -3.07 7.90 4.11
N ALA A 26 -4.38 8.09 4.12
CA ALA A 26 -5.19 7.97 2.91
C ALA A 26 -4.73 8.96 1.81
N LEU A 27 -4.46 10.22 2.18
CA LEU A 27 -3.90 11.20 1.24
C LEU A 27 -2.52 10.80 0.72
N TYR A 28 -1.67 10.23 1.59
CA TYR A 28 -0.35 9.73 1.22
C TYR A 28 -0.45 8.60 0.18
N LEU A 29 -1.30 7.59 0.42
CA LEU A 29 -1.50 6.46 -0.51
C LEU A 29 -2.12 6.91 -1.84
N ASN A 30 -3.00 7.92 -1.81
CA ASN A 30 -3.55 8.52 -3.03
C ASN A 30 -2.52 9.33 -3.84
N LYS A 31 -1.49 9.86 -3.17
CA LYS A 31 -0.48 10.73 -3.78
C LYS A 31 0.69 9.96 -4.38
N TYR A 32 1.13 8.88 -3.72
CA TYR A 32 2.37 8.19 -4.07
C TYR A 32 2.10 6.81 -4.71
N PRO A 33 2.59 6.57 -5.94
CA PRO A 33 2.45 5.28 -6.60
C PRO A 33 3.47 4.25 -6.06
N LEU A 34 3.32 3.02 -6.53
CA LEU A 34 4.28 1.92 -6.43
C LEU A 34 5.04 1.79 -7.76
N PRO A 35 6.38 1.65 -7.75
CA PRO A 35 7.24 2.13 -6.67
C PRO A 35 7.12 3.66 -6.55
N GLN A 36 7.49 4.22 -5.39
CA GLN A 36 7.45 5.68 -5.20
C GLN A 36 8.47 6.43 -6.08
N ALA A 37 9.56 5.75 -6.47
CA ALA A 37 10.56 6.29 -7.37
C ALA A 37 9.97 6.57 -8.77
N ASP A 38 10.64 7.44 -9.53
CA ASP A 38 10.12 7.95 -10.79
C ASP A 38 9.82 6.80 -11.78
N SER A 39 8.54 6.48 -11.89
CA SER A 39 8.06 5.36 -12.71
C SER A 39 8.10 5.79 -14.17
N LYS A 40 8.96 5.13 -14.95
CA LYS A 40 9.08 5.36 -16.39
C LYS A 40 7.90 4.72 -17.11
N GLY A 41 6.84 5.49 -17.33
CA GLY A 41 5.69 5.03 -18.11
C GLY A 41 4.39 5.76 -17.80
N PRO A 42 3.36 5.58 -18.65
CA PRO A 42 2.07 6.21 -18.48
C PRO A 42 1.18 5.49 -17.46
N LEU A 43 1.52 4.26 -17.04
CA LEU A 43 0.76 3.50 -16.05
C LEU A 43 1.45 3.52 -14.68
N ARG A 44 0.65 3.76 -13.64
CA ARG A 44 1.11 3.82 -12.25
C ARG A 44 0.18 2.99 -11.37
N LEU A 45 0.76 2.26 -10.43
CA LEU A 45 0.02 1.43 -9.49
C LEU A 45 -0.14 2.19 -8.16
N TYR A 46 -1.35 2.25 -7.61
CA TYR A 46 -1.67 2.93 -6.35
C TYR A 46 -2.39 1.99 -5.39
N VAL A 47 -2.34 2.31 -4.09
CA VAL A 47 -3.10 1.63 -3.04
C VAL A 47 -4.36 2.45 -2.74
N CYS A 48 -5.54 1.84 -2.82
CA CYS A 48 -6.82 2.57 -2.67
C CYS A 48 -7.36 2.53 -1.23
N ASP A 49 -7.22 1.39 -0.58
CA ASP A 49 -7.74 1.11 0.74
C ASP A 49 -6.70 0.31 1.52
N GLU A 50 -6.50 0.73 2.75
CA GLU A 50 -5.55 0.14 3.67
C GLU A 50 -6.33 -0.47 4.85
N GLN A 51 -5.96 -1.70 5.18
CA GLN A 51 -6.39 -2.40 6.38
C GLN A 51 -5.26 -2.35 7.40
N LEU A 52 -5.48 -1.68 8.52
CA LEU A 52 -4.53 -1.57 9.61
C LEU A 52 -4.95 -2.48 10.77
N GLN A 53 -3.97 -3.16 11.35
CA GLN A 53 -4.13 -3.91 12.57
C GLN A 53 -3.02 -3.54 13.55
N GLU A 54 -3.41 -3.11 14.73
CA GLU A 54 -2.51 -2.79 15.84
C GLU A 54 -2.66 -3.84 16.92
N SER A 55 -1.53 -4.30 17.45
CA SER A 55 -1.50 -5.19 18.61
C SER A 55 -0.34 -4.84 19.52
N VAL A 56 -0.50 -5.13 20.80
CA VAL A 56 0.56 -4.97 21.80
C VAL A 56 0.70 -6.29 22.53
N GLN A 57 1.93 -6.80 22.59
CA GLN A 57 2.24 -8.05 23.27
C GLN A 57 3.46 -7.89 24.19
N PRO A 58 3.67 -8.78 25.18
CA PRO A 58 4.92 -8.80 25.95
C PRO A 58 6.14 -8.93 25.02
N ALA A 59 7.23 -8.22 25.34
CA ALA A 59 8.49 -8.44 24.65
C ALA A 59 9.12 -9.75 25.14
N ASN A 60 9.67 -10.55 24.22
CA ASN A 60 10.34 -11.82 24.55
C ASN A 60 11.82 -11.59 24.91
N ASP A 61 12.09 -10.60 25.77
CA ASP A 61 13.43 -10.17 26.18
C ASP A 61 13.68 -10.33 27.69
N GLY A 62 12.71 -10.89 28.42
CA GLY A 62 12.79 -11.11 29.86
C GLY A 62 12.48 -9.88 30.71
N HIS A 63 12.19 -8.72 30.13
CA HIS A 63 11.83 -7.52 30.87
C HIS A 63 10.31 -7.41 31.07
N PRO A 64 9.80 -7.42 32.32
CA PRO A 64 8.36 -7.47 32.59
C PRO A 64 7.59 -6.23 32.11
N ASN A 65 8.29 -5.11 31.94
CA ASN A 65 7.72 -3.83 31.54
C ASN A 65 7.90 -3.52 30.06
N HIS A 66 8.56 -4.40 29.31
CA HIS A 66 8.71 -4.24 27.88
C HIS A 66 7.49 -4.79 27.15
N ARG A 67 7.03 -4.02 26.17
CA ARG A 67 5.94 -4.39 25.27
C ARG A 67 6.42 -4.21 23.83
N LEU A 68 5.99 -5.09 22.95
CA LEU A 68 6.14 -4.94 21.51
C LEU A 68 4.81 -4.45 20.96
N ALA A 69 4.79 -3.21 20.46
CA ALA A 69 3.72 -2.72 19.61
C ALA A 69 3.99 -3.18 18.18
N ILE A 70 3.01 -3.86 17.58
CA ILE A 70 3.05 -4.36 16.22
C ILE A 70 1.98 -3.64 15.42
N LEU A 71 2.40 -2.99 14.34
CA LEU A 71 1.53 -2.41 13.33
C LEU A 71 1.63 -3.26 12.06
N GLN A 72 0.50 -3.80 11.63
CA GLN A 72 0.36 -4.51 10.37
C GLN A 72 -0.50 -3.69 9.41
N SER A 73 -0.11 -3.67 8.14
CA SER A 73 -0.79 -3.00 7.05
C SER A 73 -0.97 -3.95 5.88
N ARG A 74 -2.17 -3.99 5.31
CA ARG A 74 -2.47 -4.73 4.08
C ARG A 74 -3.29 -3.86 3.13
N PRO A 75 -2.98 -3.85 1.83
CA PRO A 75 -3.85 -3.21 0.86
C PRO A 75 -5.10 -4.08 0.62
N GLY A 76 -6.28 -3.48 0.51
CA GLY A 76 -7.49 -4.19 0.08
C GLY A 76 -7.57 -4.31 -1.44
N GLN A 77 -7.28 -3.21 -2.13
CA GLN A 77 -7.36 -3.01 -3.57
C GLN A 77 -6.18 -2.17 -4.04
N LEU A 78 -5.79 -2.47 -5.28
CA LEU A 78 -4.83 -1.69 -6.04
C LEU A 78 -5.52 -1.05 -7.23
N ALA A 79 -5.05 0.12 -7.64
CA ALA A 79 -5.50 0.82 -8.83
C ALA A 79 -4.35 0.99 -9.82
N VAL A 80 -4.56 0.57 -11.07
CA VAL A 80 -3.75 1.04 -12.19
C VAL A 80 -4.35 2.35 -12.69
N VAL A 81 -3.55 3.41 -12.73
CA VAL A 81 -3.94 4.75 -13.18
C VAL A 81 -3.16 5.10 -14.44
N HIS A 82 -3.87 5.54 -15.48
CA HIS A 82 -3.28 6.07 -16.71
C HIS A 82 -2.87 7.52 -16.52
N TRP A 83 -1.69 7.69 -15.93
CA TRP A 83 -1.16 8.93 -15.39
C TRP A 83 -1.04 10.03 -16.46
N GLN A 84 -1.70 11.17 -16.19
CA GLN A 84 -1.71 12.35 -17.06
C GLN A 84 -2.21 12.09 -18.49
N GLN A 85 -2.98 11.02 -18.70
CA GLN A 85 -3.57 10.70 -20.00
C GLN A 85 -5.08 11.00 -20.00
N PRO A 86 -5.61 11.56 -21.10
CA PRO A 86 -7.02 11.94 -21.23
C PRO A 86 -7.95 10.75 -21.51
N HIS A 87 -7.40 9.61 -21.95
CA HIS A 87 -8.15 8.41 -22.33
C HIS A 87 -7.75 7.21 -21.46
N PRO A 88 -8.62 6.20 -21.30
CA PRO A 88 -8.25 4.95 -20.66
C PRO A 88 -7.10 4.26 -21.42
N PRO A 89 -6.28 3.44 -20.73
CA PRO A 89 -5.25 2.67 -21.41
C PRO A 89 -5.88 1.56 -22.23
N GLU A 90 -5.20 1.16 -23.31
CA GLU A 90 -5.59 -0.02 -24.07
C GLU A 90 -5.51 -1.27 -23.17
N THR A 91 -6.40 -2.24 -23.40
CA THR A 91 -6.48 -3.45 -22.58
C THR A 91 -5.15 -4.19 -22.53
N GLU A 92 -4.50 -4.37 -23.68
CA GLU A 92 -3.21 -5.03 -23.86
C GLU A 92 -2.08 -4.29 -23.16
N GLN A 93 -2.13 -2.95 -23.14
CA GLN A 93 -1.16 -2.13 -22.42
C GLN A 93 -1.25 -2.36 -20.91
N LEU A 94 -2.47 -2.39 -20.37
CA LEU A 94 -2.73 -2.64 -18.96
C LEU A 94 -2.32 -4.07 -18.56
N ARG A 95 -2.66 -5.07 -19.39
CA ARG A 95 -2.28 -6.47 -19.17
C ARG A 95 -0.77 -6.64 -19.18
N SER A 96 -0.08 -6.07 -20.18
CA SER A 96 1.38 -6.10 -20.29
C SER A 96 2.06 -5.41 -19.11
N TYR A 97 1.51 -4.29 -18.63
CA TYR A 97 2.04 -3.60 -17.46
C TYR A 97 1.99 -4.46 -16.20
N LEU A 98 0.83 -5.06 -15.91
CA LEU A 98 0.65 -5.92 -14.73
C LEU A 98 1.56 -7.15 -14.78
N GLN A 99 1.67 -7.79 -15.94
CA GLN A 99 2.51 -8.97 -16.10
C GLN A 99 4.01 -8.61 -16.05
N ASN A 100 4.46 -7.68 -16.87
CA ASN A 100 5.89 -7.42 -17.05
C ASN A 100 6.51 -6.59 -15.93
N THR A 101 5.74 -5.72 -15.27
CA THR A 101 6.26 -4.86 -14.20
C THR A 101 6.01 -5.45 -12.81
N TRP A 102 4.90 -6.15 -12.63
CA TRP A 102 4.48 -6.61 -11.30
C TRP A 102 4.45 -8.11 -11.14
N ASP A 103 4.72 -8.89 -12.20
CA ASP A 103 4.60 -10.35 -12.18
C ASP A 103 3.19 -10.79 -11.69
N LEU A 104 2.18 -10.03 -12.12
CA LEU A 104 0.78 -10.33 -11.84
C LEU A 104 0.11 -10.86 -13.10
N ASN A 105 -0.53 -12.02 -12.99
CA ASN A 105 -1.31 -12.58 -14.08
C ASN A 105 -2.65 -11.83 -14.22
N PRO A 106 -2.89 -11.07 -15.31
CA PRO A 106 -4.12 -10.30 -15.47
C PRO A 106 -5.39 -11.17 -15.51
N ASP A 107 -5.29 -12.43 -15.91
CA ASP A 107 -6.45 -13.34 -16.00
C ASP A 107 -6.93 -13.84 -14.63
N ASP A 108 -6.06 -13.83 -13.63
CA ASP A 108 -6.41 -14.16 -12.24
C ASP A 108 -6.99 -12.94 -11.50
N LEU A 109 -6.91 -11.75 -12.11
CA LEU A 109 -7.36 -10.50 -11.52
C LEU A 109 -8.74 -10.12 -12.06
N LYS A 110 -9.68 -9.89 -11.14
CA LYS A 110 -10.97 -9.26 -11.48
C LYS A 110 -10.77 -7.74 -11.63
N ILE A 111 -10.24 -7.33 -12.78
CA ILE A 111 -9.94 -5.93 -13.09
C ILE A 111 -11.22 -5.21 -13.50
N THR A 112 -11.56 -4.13 -12.79
CA THR A 112 -12.76 -3.33 -13.02
C THR A 112 -12.38 -1.90 -13.37
N PRO A 113 -12.65 -1.42 -14.60
CA PRO A 113 -12.49 -0.02 -14.94
C PRO A 113 -13.49 0.84 -14.18
N LEU A 114 -13.06 2.01 -13.71
CA LEU A 114 -13.96 2.99 -13.07
C LEU A 114 -14.16 4.19 -13.96
N SER A 115 -15.41 4.70 -13.96
CA SER A 115 -15.78 5.91 -14.70
C SER A 115 -15.20 7.18 -14.09
N ALA A 116 -15.01 7.21 -12.76
CA ALA A 116 -14.41 8.34 -12.08
C ALA A 116 -12.89 8.36 -12.29
N PRO A 117 -12.31 9.44 -12.84
CA PRO A 117 -10.87 9.57 -12.98
C PRO A 117 -10.18 9.75 -11.62
N TRP A 118 -8.88 9.44 -11.56
CA TRP A 118 -8.06 9.59 -10.36
C TRP A 118 -7.71 11.06 -10.08
N PHE A 119 -7.53 11.87 -11.13
CA PHE A 119 -7.36 13.32 -11.06
C PHE A 119 -8.60 14.03 -11.61
N ARG A 120 -8.72 15.32 -11.33
CA ARG A 120 -9.83 16.14 -11.82
C ARG A 120 -9.99 16.07 -13.34
N ASP A 121 -8.87 16.07 -14.07
CA ASP A 121 -8.83 16.20 -15.53
C ASP A 121 -8.02 15.05 -16.19
N GLY A 122 -8.11 13.82 -15.66
CA GLY A 122 -7.46 12.64 -16.26
C GLY A 122 -7.07 11.59 -15.23
N GLY A 123 -6.31 10.57 -15.64
CA GLY A 123 -5.98 9.46 -14.74
C GLY A 123 -7.09 8.41 -14.69
N HIS A 124 -7.53 7.94 -15.85
CA HIS A 124 -8.45 6.80 -15.92
C HIS A 124 -7.90 5.63 -15.12
N GLN A 125 -8.78 5.00 -14.33
CA GLN A 125 -8.35 4.01 -13.36
C GLN A 125 -9.06 2.67 -13.56
N SER A 126 -8.33 1.60 -13.31
CA SER A 126 -8.88 0.25 -13.16
C SER A 126 -8.44 -0.32 -11.82
N ARG A 127 -9.36 -0.99 -11.11
CA ARG A 127 -9.10 -1.56 -9.78
C ARG A 127 -9.17 -3.06 -9.78
N PHE A 128 -8.42 -3.67 -8.88
CA PHE A 128 -8.46 -5.10 -8.60
C PHE A 128 -8.10 -5.35 -7.13
N ALA A 129 -8.50 -6.50 -6.60
CA ALA A 129 -8.15 -6.91 -5.24
C ALA A 129 -6.63 -7.11 -5.13
N ALA A 130 -6.04 -6.67 -4.02
CA ALA A 130 -4.61 -6.89 -3.79
C ALA A 130 -4.29 -8.40 -3.69
N PRO A 131 -3.14 -8.86 -4.20
CA PRO A 131 -2.73 -10.25 -4.09
C PRO A 131 -2.65 -10.74 -2.64
N VAL A 132 -3.10 -11.96 -2.39
CA VAL A 132 -3.10 -12.57 -1.04
C VAL A 132 -1.67 -12.67 -0.51
N GLY A 133 -1.41 -12.07 0.64
CA GLY A 133 -0.12 -12.08 1.32
C GLY A 133 0.69 -10.79 1.16
N LEU A 134 0.24 -9.85 0.32
CA LEU A 134 0.86 -8.53 0.23
C LEU A 134 0.60 -7.78 1.54
N GLY A 135 1.65 -7.36 2.21
CA GLY A 135 1.50 -6.67 3.49
C GLY A 135 2.81 -6.13 4.03
N TRP A 136 2.70 -5.26 5.02
CA TRP A 136 3.83 -4.63 5.69
C TRP A 136 3.64 -4.71 7.19
N GLN A 137 4.73 -4.84 7.93
CA GLN A 137 4.72 -4.88 9.37
C GLN A 137 5.87 -4.05 9.94
N GLN A 138 5.56 -3.29 11.00
CA GLN A 138 6.55 -2.65 11.85
C GLN A 138 6.36 -3.08 13.30
N GLN A 139 7.48 -3.22 13.99
CA GLN A 139 7.52 -3.51 15.41
C GLN A 139 8.26 -2.39 16.13
N THR A 140 7.75 -1.99 17.28
CA THR A 140 8.36 -0.96 18.12
C THR A 140 8.39 -1.46 19.56
N LEU A 141 9.57 -1.43 20.17
CA LEU A 141 9.72 -1.74 21.58
C LEU A 141 9.26 -0.53 22.41
N LEU A 142 8.37 -0.80 23.36
CA LEU A 142 7.86 0.16 24.32
C LEU A 142 8.32 -0.25 25.71
N THR A 143 8.84 0.72 26.47
CA THR A 143 9.16 0.55 27.89
C THR A 143 8.09 1.26 28.71
N LEU A 144 7.27 0.50 29.43
CA LEU A 144 6.31 1.08 30.37
C LEU A 144 7.06 1.45 31.64
N GLN A 145 7.38 2.73 31.82
CA GLN A 145 7.83 3.23 33.12
C GLN A 145 6.62 3.37 34.03
N GLU A 146 6.62 2.69 35.17
CA GLU A 146 5.65 2.98 36.24
C GLU A 146 5.92 4.40 36.73
N GLY A 147 5.03 5.33 36.39
CA GLY A 147 5.01 6.64 37.00
C GLY A 147 4.71 6.48 38.48
N LYS A 148 5.74 6.50 39.33
CA LYS A 148 5.56 6.90 40.72
C LYS A 148 5.35 8.41 40.72
N GLU A 149 4.10 8.84 40.56
CA GLU A 149 3.69 10.14 41.10
C GLU A 149 3.97 10.08 42.62
N LYS A 150 4.91 10.92 43.06
CA LYS A 150 5.19 11.15 44.47
C LYS A 150 4.34 12.30 44.97
#